data_AF-A0A9X3TV73-F1
#
_entry.id   AF-A0A9X3TV73-F1
#
_cell.length_a   1.000
_cell.length_b   1.000
_cell.length_c   1.000
_cell.angle_alpha   90.00
_cell.angle_beta   90.00
_cell.angle_gamma   90.00
#
_symmetry.space_group_name_H-M   'P 1'
#
loop_
_entity.id
_entity.type
_entity.pdbx_description
1 polymer ?
#
loop_
_entity_poly.entity_id
_entity_poly.type
_entity_poly.pdbx_seq_one_letter_code
_entity_poly.pdbx_strand_id
1 'polypeptide(L)' 'MAAADTENVRRLFVEEFGEPRRTYVHGQSWGGNVAAKVVETYAPEGGPYDGALLTNGVLGGASRGYDHRVDLRVVYQYY' A
#
# COMPACT_ATOMS: atom_id res chain seq x y z
N MET A 1 1.20 3.60 10.95
CA MET A 1 0.30 3.57 9.75
C MET A 1 1.06 2.75 8.74
N ALA A 2 0.46 1.72 8.14
CA ALA A 2 1.21 0.67 7.42
C ALA A 2 2.22 1.21 6.37
N ALA A 3 1.92 2.32 5.69
CA ALA A 3 2.87 2.95 4.76
C ALA A 3 4.12 3.52 5.46
N ALA A 4 3.95 4.22 6.58
CA ALA A 4 5.06 4.73 7.38
C ALA A 4 5.89 3.59 7.98
N ASP A 5 5.22 2.54 8.45
CA ASP A 5 5.90 1.37 9.02
C ASP A 5 6.73 0.64 7.94
N THR A 6 6.22 0.57 6.71
CA THR A 6 6.93 0.02 5.54
C THR A 6 8.17 0.85 5.18
N GLU A 7 8.04 2.19 5.13
CA GLU A 7 9.18 3.07 4.83
C GLU A 7 10.22 3.07 5.96
N ASN A 8 9.80 2.97 7.23
CA ASN A 8 10.71 2.85 8.36
C ASN A 8 11.57 1.59 8.26
N VAL A 9 10.98 0.44 7.90
CA VAL A 9 11.75 -0.80 7.69
C VAL A 9 12.72 -0.67 6.53
N ARG A 10 12.34 0.00 5.43
CA ARG A 10 13.26 0.26 4.31
C ARG A 10 14.46 1.10 4.76
N ARG A 11 14.24 2.15 5.56
CA ARG A 11 15.33 3.00 6.09
C ARG A 11 16.26 2.21 7.00
N LEU A 12 15.71 1.40 7.91
CA LEU A 12 16.50 0.51 8.77
C LEU A 12 17.31 -0.49 7.96
N PHE A 13 16.74 -1.06 6.90
CA PHE A 13 17.47 -1.95 6.00
C PHE A 13 18.65 -1.25 5.34
N VAL A 14 18.46 -0.02 4.83
CA VAL A 14 19.54 0.74 4.21
C VAL A 14 20.62 1.15 5.22
N GLU A 15 20.23 1.50 6.44
CA GLU A 15 21.17 1.82 7.52
C GLU A 15 22.05 0.62 7.90
N GLU A 16 21.44 -0.56 8.01
CA GLU A 16 22.14 -1.78 8.45
C GLU A 16 22.94 -2.45 7.31
N PHE A 17 22.40 -2.45 6.09
CA PHE A 17 22.94 -3.25 4.97
C PHE A 17 23.44 -2.41 3.78
N GLY A 18 23.24 -1.10 3.80
CA GLY A 18 23.59 -0.20 2.69
C GLY A 18 22.51 -0.10 1.61
N GLU A 19 22.75 0.77 0.62
CA GLU A 19 21.78 1.06 -0.43
C GLU A 19 21.67 -0.08 -1.46
N PRO A 20 20.47 -0.66 -1.69
CA PRO A 20 20.27 -1.67 -2.71
C PRO A 20 20.48 -1.10 -4.11
N ARG A 21 20.97 -1.96 -5.02
CA ARG A 21 21.09 -1.60 -6.45
C ARG A 21 19.75 -1.30 -7.11
N ARG A 22 18.68 -1.92 -6.61
CA ARG A 22 17.27 -1.64 -6.93
C ARG A 22 16.37 -1.94 -5.75
N THR A 23 15.35 -1.13 -5.57
CA THR A 23 14.34 -1.25 -4.53
C THR A 23 12.96 -1.19 -5.17
N TYR A 24 12.14 -2.23 -4.94
CA TYR A 24 10.77 -2.29 -5.42
C TYR A 24 9.81 -2.41 -4.24
N VAL A 25 8.68 -1.72 -4.30
CA VAL A 25 7.58 -1.91 -3.35
C VAL A 25 6.48 -2.77 -3.97
N HIS A 26 6.08 -3.82 -3.26
CA HIS A 26 5.05 -4.74 -3.72
C HIS A 26 3.90 -4.77 -2.72
N GLY A 27 2.68 -4.88 -3.23
CA GLY A 27 1.48 -5.05 -2.43
C GLY A 27 0.43 -5.90 -3.14
N GLN A 28 -0.17 -6.83 -2.39
CA GLN A 28 -1.26 -7.69 -2.87
C GLN A 28 -2.53 -7.46 -2.05
N SER A 29 -3.71 -7.51 -2.69
CA SER A 29 -4.99 -7.30 -1.99
C SER A 29 -5.01 -5.94 -1.27
N TRP A 30 -5.31 -5.93 0.03
CA TRP A 30 -5.21 -4.74 0.89
C TRP A 30 -3.81 -4.14 0.94
N GLY A 31 -2.77 -4.98 0.85
CA GLY A 31 -1.38 -4.52 0.75
C GLY A 31 -1.11 -3.68 -0.49
N GLY A 32 -1.89 -3.84 -1.56
CA GLY A 32 -1.80 -2.98 -2.75
C GLY A 32 -2.14 -1.53 -2.44
N ASN A 33 -3.10 -1.27 -1.53
CA ASN A 33 -3.42 0.08 -1.07
C ASN A 33 -2.26 0.68 -0.26
N VAL A 34 -1.65 -0.14 0.60
CA VAL A 34 -0.49 0.27 1.40
C VAL A 34 0.69 0.62 0.49
N ALA A 35 1.04 -0.27 -0.45
CA ALA A 35 2.14 -0.06 -1.39
C ALA A 35 1.92 1.18 -2.27
N ALA A 36 0.70 1.39 -2.77
CA ALA A 36 0.35 2.63 -3.47
C ALA A 36 0.58 3.86 -2.59
N LYS A 37 0.13 3.81 -1.33
CA LYS A 37 0.30 4.92 -0.40
C LYS A 37 1.75 5.20 -0.03
N VAL A 38 2.58 4.16 0.03
CA VAL A 38 4.04 4.29 0.20
C VAL A 38 4.63 5.12 -0.94
N VAL A 39 4.36 4.75 -2.19
CA VAL A 39 4.90 5.46 -3.36
C VAL A 39 4.40 6.90 -3.43
N GLU A 40 3.09 7.11 -3.25
CA GLU A 40 2.48 8.46 -3.23
C GLU A 40 3.11 9.38 -2.18
N THR A 41 3.46 8.84 -1.01
CA THR A 41 3.92 9.62 0.13
C THR A 41 5.44 9.84 0.12
N TYR A 42 6.20 8.82 -0.29
CA TYR A 42 7.66 8.79 -0.12
C TYR A 42 8.43 8.83 -1.44
N ALA A 43 7.76 8.76 -2.59
CA ALA A 43 8.37 8.87 -3.91
C ALA A 43 7.55 9.73 -4.91
N PRO A 44 7.07 10.93 -4.53
CA PRO A 44 6.19 11.74 -5.38
C PRO A 44 6.83 12.21 -6.69
N GLU A 45 8.15 12.45 -6.71
CA GLU A 45 8.90 12.98 -7.87
C GLU A 45 10.15 12.15 -8.19
N GLY A 46 10.11 10.85 -7.86
CA GLY A 46 11.29 10.00 -7.78
C GLY A 46 11.79 9.93 -6.33
N GLY A 47 11.72 8.74 -5.76
CA GLY A 47 12.11 8.48 -4.38
C GLY A 47 12.90 7.18 -4.28
N PRO A 48 12.92 6.54 -3.11
CA PRO A 48 13.80 5.39 -2.86
C PRO A 48 13.33 4.09 -3.53
N TYR A 49 12.37 4.16 -4.45
CA TYR A 49 11.76 3.03 -5.13
C TYR A 49 11.93 3.17 -6.65
N ASP A 50 12.49 2.14 -7.29
CA ASP A 50 12.63 2.04 -8.75
C ASP A 50 11.34 1.59 -9.45
N GLY A 51 10.35 1.15 -8.67
CA GLY A 51 9.05 0.77 -9.19
C GLY A 51 8.14 0.16 -8.13
N ALA A 52 6.89 0.00 -8.52
CA ALA A 52 5.87 -0.61 -7.69
C ALA A 52 5.13 -1.71 -8.45
N LEU A 53 4.87 -2.83 -7.78
CA LEU A 53 4.05 -3.92 -8.30
C LEU A 53 2.80 -4.06 -7.42
N LEU A 54 1.63 -3.83 -8.00
CA LEU A 54 0.36 -3.81 -7.28
C LEU A 54 -0.54 -4.94 -7.80
N THR A 55 -0.47 -6.11 -7.19
CA THR A 55 -1.19 -7.31 -7.65
C THR A 55 -2.57 -7.39 -7.02
N ASN A 56 -3.63 -7.27 -7.84
CA ASN A 56 -5.03 -7.31 -7.37
C ASN A 56 -5.29 -6.37 -6.17
N GLY A 57 -4.69 -5.17 -6.21
CA GLY A 57 -4.71 -4.22 -5.10
C GLY A 57 -6.07 -3.52 -4.92
N VAL A 58 -6.48 -3.26 -3.68
CA VAL A 58 -7.68 -2.44 -3.36
C VAL A 58 -7.36 -0.95 -3.55
N LEU A 59 -7.10 -0.52 -4.79
CA LEU A 59 -6.63 0.84 -5.09
C LEU A 59 -7.73 1.90 -4.98
N GLY A 60 -9.00 1.51 -5.00
CA GLY A 60 -10.13 2.42 -4.78
C GLY A 60 -10.24 2.99 -3.36
N GLY A 61 -9.34 2.60 -2.45
CA GLY A 61 -9.36 3.01 -1.05
C GLY A 61 -10.10 2.02 -0.17
N ALA A 62 -9.71 1.99 1.10
CA ALA A 62 -10.27 1.07 2.08
C ALA A 62 -11.79 1.21 2.24
N SER A 63 -12.27 2.44 2.30
CA SER A 63 -13.69 2.76 2.47
C SER A 63 -14.51 2.25 1.29
N ARG A 64 -14.15 2.63 0.06
CA ARG A 64 -14.87 2.19 -1.15
C ARG A 64 -14.78 0.69 -1.39
N GLY A 65 -13.64 0.08 -1.05
CA GLY A 65 -13.48 -1.37 -1.06
C GLY A 65 -14.43 -2.10 -0.11
N TYR A 66 -14.97 -1.40 0.89
CA TYR A 66 -15.93 -1.93 1.87
C TYR A 66 -17.40 -1.65 1.53
N ASP A 67 -17.68 -0.73 0.61
CA ASP A 67 -19.04 -0.31 0.25
C ASP A 67 -19.93 -1.50 -0.11
N HIS A 68 -19.43 -2.45 -0.91
CA HIS A 68 -20.19 -3.66 -1.26
C HIS A 68 -20.70 -4.46 -0.05
N ARG A 69 -19.96 -4.46 1.08
CA ARG A 69 -20.40 -5.13 2.31
C ARG A 69 -21.50 -4.34 3.01
N VAL A 70 -21.41 -3.02 2.96
CA VAL A 70 -22.45 -2.11 3.49
C VAL A 70 -23.72 -2.27 2.65
N ASP A 71 -23.61 -2.23 1.32
CA ASP A 71 -24.73 -2.40 0.39
C ASP A 71 -25.48 -3.71 0.64
N LEU A 72 -24.75 -4.82 0.79
CA LEU A 72 -25.35 -6.12 1.11
C LEU A 72 -26.06 -6.12 2.47
N ARG A 73 -25.53 -5.44 3.49
CA ARG A 73 -26.23 -5.32 4.77
C ARG A 73 -27.49 -4.47 4.67
N VAL A 74 -27.43 -3.36 3.93
CA VAL A 74 -28.59 -2.48 3.72
C VAL A 74 -29.71 -3.24 3.01
N VAL A 75 -29.39 -4.08 2.03
CA VAL A 75 -30.40 -4.85 1.28
C VAL A 75 -30.91 -6.06 2.05
N TYR A 76 -30.02 -6.84 2.69
CA TYR A 76 -30.34 -8.17 3.20
C TYR A 76 -30.39 -8.29 4.73
N GLN A 77 -29.89 -7.30 5.48
CA GLN A 77 -29.81 -7.33 6.95
C GLN A 77 -30.53 -6.14 7.61
N TYR A 78 -31.50 -5.54 6.93
CA TYR A 78 -32.33 -4.48 7.49
C TYR A 78 -33.50 -5.08 8.29
N TYR A 79 -33.25 -5.73 9.43
CA TYR A 79 -34.22 -6.02 10.51
C TYR A 79 -33.50 -6.44 11.79
#